data_AF-A0A7W0SRJ6-F1
#
_entry.id   AF-A0A7W0SRJ6-F1
#
_cell.length_a   1.000
_cell.length_b   1.000
_cell.length_c   1.000
_cell.angle_alpha   90.00
_cell.angle_beta   90.00
_cell.angle_gamma   90.00
#
_symmetry.space_group_name_H-M   'P 1'
#
loop_
_entity.id
_entity.type
_entity.pdbx_description
1 polymer ?
#
loop_
_entity_poly.entity_id
_entity_poly.type
_entity_poly.pdbx_seq_one_letter_code
_entity_poly.pdbx_strand_id
1 'polypeptide(L)'
;MTLRICLVTPFSWSQPHDVNEHVAGVAGELRELGHRVTVLAPSGHAADLLAGRRALLDDDLSDAEVIAVGPAIPISRRSSMGVPVGARANLAISLAKGRFDVVHGVEPGLPSLSYLALRDAPSLAVATFFSSERLGYPPGRAQRARLLGRVDALLATSAETAREASERFPGDYRVISAGVDAELFHPTEKRDRIVVEWRPDERPLARGVLRLLRHLSDWEIVLLRTKPLSGRPSIPAALRRRAHVRTARNGAARATLLNETSIFVPAPGGLRRVALEAAAAGAAIVSPPGVAEQPELAAAGVARLIENGELRRKLGEKARREAEGQTFARVAGELDELYTGLGRRRRGPRRVTDPLGDRDWVVCDLHMHTSWSWDCSTNVDELLDHAEAEGLGAIAITDHNAFGGALEAIELARGRPLTVIPGEEVKTDRHGEVIGLFLSSEIPRGMSFADTIQAIRGQGGLVYLPHPFDRMHAVPDAATLHRHLADIDVFEVYNAKLLFDANNDEALRFARKYNLTMGAGSDAHVLQGIGTGALRMRAFEGPEEFLMSLRSAEILRRPKSLVFLQSLKWMAQAKERVR
;
A
#
# COMPACT_ATOMS: atom_id res chain seq x y z
N MET A 1 -8.15 -3.44 19.15
CA MET A 1 -7.28 -4.63 18.97
C MET A 1 -5.87 -4.12 18.83
N THR A 2 -4.90 -4.65 19.56
CA THR A 2 -3.50 -4.21 19.40
C THR A 2 -2.98 -4.63 18.03
N LEU A 3 -2.40 -3.70 17.28
CA LEU A 3 -1.85 -3.91 15.94
C LEU A 3 -0.33 -3.71 15.98
N ARG A 4 0.39 -4.43 15.11
CA ARG A 4 1.80 -4.17 14.79
C ARG A 4 1.87 -3.31 13.53
N ILE A 5 2.26 -2.05 13.67
CA ILE A 5 2.21 -1.04 12.62
C ILE A 5 3.64 -0.65 12.22
N CYS A 6 3.91 -0.66 10.92
CA CYS A 6 5.15 -0.16 10.35
C CYS A 6 4.89 1.15 9.61
N LEU A 7 5.40 2.27 10.11
CA LEU A 7 5.40 3.53 9.36
C LEU A 7 6.70 3.65 8.56
N VAL A 8 6.62 4.08 7.30
CA VAL A 8 7.79 4.21 6.43
C VAL A 8 7.86 5.61 5.87
N THR A 9 9.01 6.27 6.08
CA THR A 9 9.31 7.58 5.51
C THR A 9 10.47 7.50 4.54
N PRO A 10 10.43 8.26 3.41
CA PRO A 10 11.51 8.26 2.45
C PRO A 10 12.60 9.31 2.80
N PHE A 11 12.39 10.11 3.84
CA PHE A 11 13.25 11.22 4.21
C PHE A 11 14.17 10.87 5.36
N SER A 12 15.39 11.41 5.34
CA SER A 12 16.42 11.17 6.35
C SER A 12 15.90 11.47 7.76
N TRP A 13 15.84 10.45 8.62
CA TRP A 13 15.41 10.59 10.01
C TRP A 13 16.30 11.55 10.81
N SER A 14 17.59 11.59 10.47
CA SER A 14 18.58 12.48 11.08
C SER A 14 18.39 13.97 10.76
N GLN A 15 17.48 14.34 9.86
CA GLN A 15 17.28 15.73 9.45
C GLN A 15 15.83 16.19 9.70
N PRO A 16 15.61 17.45 10.12
CA PRO A 16 14.28 18.02 10.22
C PRO A 16 13.53 17.95 8.88
N HIS A 17 12.33 17.37 8.92
CA HIS A 17 11.47 17.24 7.74
C HIS A 17 10.00 17.19 8.18
N ASP A 18 9.11 17.89 7.47
CA ASP A 18 7.68 18.02 7.78
C ASP A 18 6.95 16.66 7.83
N VAL A 19 7.35 15.74 6.96
CA VAL A 19 6.87 14.35 6.94
C VAL A 19 7.39 13.54 8.13
N ASN A 20 8.64 13.73 8.54
CA ASN A 20 9.18 13.00 9.70
C ASN A 20 8.53 13.50 11.00
N GLU A 21 8.22 14.80 11.10
CA GLU A 21 7.43 15.36 12.20
C GLU A 21 6.03 14.72 12.27
N HIS A 22 5.36 14.51 11.13
CA HIS A 22 4.09 13.78 11.08
C HIS A 22 4.24 12.33 11.55
N VAL A 23 5.20 11.60 10.96
CA VAL A 23 5.41 10.18 11.24
C VAL A 23 5.75 9.98 12.72
N ALA A 24 6.59 10.85 13.31
CA ALA A 24 6.93 10.79 14.72
C ALA A 24 5.72 11.08 15.62
N GLY A 25 4.96 12.15 15.35
CA GLY A 25 3.78 12.51 16.14
C GLY A 25 2.71 11.43 16.11
N VAL A 26 2.36 10.93 14.91
CA VAL A 26 1.40 9.83 14.75
C VAL A 26 1.91 8.52 15.38
N ALA A 27 3.21 8.21 15.28
CA ALA A 27 3.77 7.03 15.91
C ALA A 27 3.63 7.05 17.43
N GLY A 28 3.88 8.20 18.07
CA GLY A 28 3.70 8.37 19.52
C GLY A 28 2.25 8.10 19.94
N GLU A 29 1.32 8.77 19.30
CA GLU A 29 -0.12 8.70 19.61
C GLU A 29 -0.71 7.30 19.34
N LEU A 30 -0.29 6.62 18.27
CA LEU A 30 -0.68 5.23 18.02
C LEU A 30 -0.14 4.27 19.10
N ARG A 31 1.02 4.56 19.70
CA ARG A 31 1.53 3.79 20.85
C ARG A 31 0.73 4.06 22.11
N GLU A 32 0.30 5.30 22.33
CA GLU A 32 -0.60 5.65 23.44
C GLU A 32 -1.96 4.96 23.33
N LEU A 33 -2.46 4.75 22.10
CA LEU A 33 -3.62 3.91 21.80
C LEU A 33 -3.37 2.40 22.01
N GLY A 34 -2.16 1.99 22.40
CA GLY A 34 -1.81 0.62 22.75
C GLY A 34 -1.34 -0.25 21.57
N HIS A 35 -1.00 0.35 20.43
CA HIS A 35 -0.40 -0.37 19.30
C HIS A 35 1.13 -0.46 19.41
N ARG A 36 1.72 -1.44 18.73
CA ARG A 36 3.18 -1.52 18.57
C ARG A 36 3.57 -0.86 17.26
N VAL A 37 4.35 0.22 17.32
CA VAL A 37 4.71 1.00 16.13
C VAL A 37 6.21 1.04 15.92
N THR A 38 6.65 0.61 14.73
CA THR A 38 8.05 0.70 14.27
C THR A 38 8.12 1.64 13.08
N VAL A 39 9.10 2.54 13.07
CA VAL A 39 9.37 3.45 11.95
C VAL A 39 10.57 2.95 11.15
N LEU A 40 10.41 2.77 9.84
CA LEU A 40 11.50 2.50 8.92
C LEU A 40 11.86 3.79 8.17
N ALA A 41 13.13 4.17 8.24
CA ALA A 41 13.61 5.41 7.64
C ALA A 41 15.05 5.29 7.14
N PRO A 42 15.48 6.10 6.16
CA PRO A 42 16.90 6.31 5.92
C PRO A 42 17.49 7.24 6.99
N SER A 43 18.79 7.19 7.23
CA SER A 43 19.48 8.17 8.09
C SER A 43 20.86 8.54 7.57
N GLY A 44 21.27 9.78 7.84
CA GLY A 44 22.64 10.25 7.61
C GLY A 44 23.55 10.12 8.84
N HIS A 45 23.03 9.76 10.03
CA HIS A 45 23.85 9.58 11.23
C HIS A 45 24.36 8.14 11.35
N ALA A 46 25.66 7.98 11.60
CA ALA A 46 26.27 6.67 11.75
C ALA A 46 25.72 5.89 12.96
N ALA A 47 25.35 6.59 14.05
CA ALA A 47 24.76 5.99 15.23
C ALA A 47 23.41 5.33 14.91
N ASP A 48 22.52 6.03 14.20
CA ASP A 48 21.22 5.49 13.77
C ASP A 48 21.40 4.24 12.89
N LEU A 49 22.33 4.28 11.94
CA LEU A 49 22.63 3.15 11.05
C LEU A 49 23.17 1.94 11.81
N LEU A 50 23.98 2.16 12.86
CA LEU A 50 24.49 1.09 13.71
C LEU A 50 23.36 0.49 14.57
N ALA A 51 22.51 1.34 15.17
CA ALA A 51 21.35 0.91 15.93
C ALA A 51 20.37 0.11 15.06
N GLY A 52 20.08 0.57 13.84
CA GLY A 52 19.24 -0.14 12.88
C GLY A 52 19.80 -1.52 12.50
N ARG A 53 21.11 -1.63 12.27
CA ARG A 53 21.76 -2.93 12.01
C ARG A 53 21.65 -3.87 13.21
N ARG A 54 21.82 -3.38 14.43
CA ARG A 54 21.69 -4.19 15.65
C ARG A 54 20.25 -4.71 15.82
N ALA A 55 19.26 -3.84 15.67
CA ALA A 55 17.85 -4.23 15.74
C ALA A 55 17.50 -5.33 14.72
N LEU A 56 18.12 -5.33 13.53
CA LEU A 56 17.88 -6.38 12.53
C LEU A 56 18.51 -7.73 12.86
N LEU A 57 19.47 -7.79 13.80
CA LEU A 57 20.04 -9.05 14.29
C LEU A 57 19.05 -9.76 15.22
N ASP A 58 18.22 -9.02 15.96
CA ASP A 58 17.24 -9.57 16.87
C ASP A 58 16.07 -10.25 16.12
N ASP A 59 15.45 -11.25 16.75
CA ASP A 59 14.35 -12.02 16.14
C ASP A 59 12.98 -11.33 16.27
N ASP A 60 12.81 -10.42 17.23
CA ASP A 60 11.64 -9.54 17.35
C ASP A 60 12.07 -8.08 17.21
N LEU A 61 11.42 -7.35 16.30
CA LEU A 61 11.65 -5.92 16.08
C LEU A 61 10.80 -5.04 17.02
N SER A 62 10.07 -5.63 17.97
CA SER A 62 9.09 -4.92 18.81
C SER A 62 9.68 -3.79 19.64
N ASP A 63 10.96 -3.89 20.00
CA ASP A 63 11.61 -2.95 20.92
C ASP A 63 12.24 -1.77 20.18
N ALA A 64 12.36 -1.86 18.85
CA ALA A 64 12.91 -0.81 18.02
C ALA A 64 11.82 0.16 17.57
N GLU A 65 11.80 1.36 18.16
CA GLU A 65 10.90 2.42 17.73
C GLU A 65 11.21 2.91 16.31
N VAL A 66 12.50 3.02 15.97
CA VAL A 66 12.99 3.46 14.67
C VAL A 66 14.13 2.55 14.22
N ILE A 67 14.04 2.05 12.98
CA ILE A 67 15.09 1.26 12.35
C ILE A 67 15.59 2.04 11.13
N ALA A 68 16.84 2.51 11.23
CA ALA A 68 17.51 3.11 10.10
C ALA A 68 17.93 2.03 9.10
N VAL A 69 17.18 1.87 8.02
CA VAL A 69 17.39 0.77 7.05
C VAL A 69 18.55 1.02 6.10
N GLY A 70 19.03 2.26 5.98
CA GLY A 70 20.19 2.58 5.15
C GLY A 70 20.53 4.07 5.10
N PRO A 71 21.64 4.42 4.42
CA PRO A 71 22.06 5.80 4.29
C PRO A 71 21.02 6.64 3.53
N ALA A 72 20.84 7.88 3.95
CA ALA A 72 20.00 8.83 3.24
C ALA A 72 20.62 9.26 1.92
N ILE A 73 19.96 8.93 0.81
CA ILE A 73 20.32 9.41 -0.53
C ILE A 73 19.34 10.51 -0.94
N PRO A 74 19.84 11.67 -1.42
CA PRO A 74 18.98 12.73 -1.91
C PRO A 74 18.07 12.22 -3.05
N ILE A 75 16.76 12.36 -2.87
CA ILE A 75 15.79 12.09 -3.93
C ILE A 75 15.76 13.33 -4.83
N SER A 76 16.37 13.26 -6.01
CA SER A 76 16.41 14.37 -6.97
C SER A 76 15.68 14.03 -8.25
N ARG A 77 14.94 15.01 -8.78
CA ARG A 77 14.30 14.94 -10.12
C ARG A 77 15.30 14.76 -11.27
N ARG A 78 16.60 15.01 -11.03
CA ARG A 78 17.68 14.89 -12.02
C ARG A 78 18.52 13.62 -11.86
N SER A 79 18.33 12.85 -10.78
CA SER A 79 19.10 11.64 -10.53
C SER A 79 18.21 10.41 -10.60
N SER A 80 18.60 9.43 -11.40
CA SER A 80 17.95 8.10 -11.49
C SER A 80 18.45 7.13 -10.41
N MET A 81 19.14 7.60 -9.37
CA MET A 81 19.65 6.74 -8.31
C MET A 81 18.48 6.14 -7.52
N GLY A 82 18.29 4.84 -7.69
CA GLY A 82 17.34 4.07 -6.90
C GLY A 82 17.80 3.90 -5.45
N VAL A 83 16.95 3.26 -4.65
CA VAL A 83 17.28 2.88 -3.27
C VAL A 83 18.48 1.92 -3.26
N PRO A 84 19.51 2.15 -2.42
CA PRO A 84 20.68 1.27 -2.33
C PRO A 84 20.31 -0.19 -2.09
N VAL A 85 21.06 -1.11 -2.68
CA VAL A 85 20.84 -2.57 -2.54
C VAL A 85 20.83 -2.98 -1.06
N GLY A 86 21.78 -2.49 -0.26
CA GLY A 86 21.80 -2.77 1.18
C GLY A 86 20.57 -2.25 1.92
N ALA A 87 20.07 -1.06 1.54
CA ALA A 87 18.85 -0.50 2.14
C ALA A 87 17.59 -1.31 1.75
N ARG A 88 17.54 -1.82 0.51
CA ARG A 88 16.48 -2.72 0.05
C ARG A 88 16.51 -4.07 0.76
N ALA A 89 17.70 -4.65 0.97
CA ALA A 89 17.87 -5.89 1.72
C ALA A 89 17.42 -5.72 3.18
N ASN A 90 17.87 -4.65 3.84
CA ASN A 90 17.45 -4.34 5.21
C ASN A 90 15.94 -4.13 5.32
N LEU A 91 15.33 -3.41 4.36
CA LEU A 91 13.88 -3.24 4.31
C LEU A 91 13.14 -4.59 4.19
N ALA A 92 13.59 -5.48 3.30
CA ALA A 92 12.99 -6.79 3.15
C ALA A 92 13.07 -7.62 4.44
N ILE A 93 14.22 -7.58 5.13
CA ILE A 93 14.41 -8.22 6.44
C ILE A 93 13.48 -7.61 7.48
N SER A 94 13.40 -6.27 7.55
CA SER A 94 12.50 -5.55 8.47
C SER A 94 11.05 -5.98 8.29
N LEU A 95 10.56 -6.03 7.04
CA LEU A 95 9.18 -6.41 6.75
C LEU A 95 8.90 -7.88 7.08
N ALA A 96 9.86 -8.77 6.83
CA ALA A 96 9.71 -10.19 7.13
C ALA A 96 9.72 -10.48 8.64
N LYS A 97 10.67 -9.89 9.39
CA LYS A 97 10.79 -10.08 10.83
C LYS A 97 9.73 -9.32 11.63
N GLY A 98 9.31 -8.14 11.17
CA GLY A 98 8.42 -7.27 11.92
C GLY A 98 7.01 -7.82 12.13
N ARG A 99 6.56 -8.78 11.29
CA ARG A 99 5.21 -9.39 11.34
C ARG A 99 4.11 -8.33 11.48
N PHE A 100 4.23 -7.28 10.69
CA PHE A 100 3.32 -6.14 10.76
C PHE A 100 1.91 -6.54 10.29
N ASP A 101 0.89 -6.00 10.93
CA ASP A 101 -0.49 -6.06 10.48
C ASP A 101 -0.75 -5.00 9.39
N VAL A 102 -0.10 -3.83 9.54
CA VAL A 102 -0.19 -2.70 8.61
C VAL A 102 1.20 -2.14 8.31
N VAL A 103 1.48 -1.90 7.04
CA VAL A 103 2.62 -1.11 6.56
C VAL A 103 2.08 0.17 5.93
N HIS A 104 2.42 1.32 6.50
CA HIS A 104 2.00 2.62 6.03
C HIS A 104 3.20 3.40 5.46
N GLY A 105 3.24 3.53 4.14
CA GLY A 105 4.25 4.30 3.43
C GLY A 105 3.81 5.74 3.18
N VAL A 106 4.64 6.69 3.58
CA VAL A 106 4.40 8.12 3.34
C VAL A 106 5.18 8.59 2.12
N GLU A 107 4.56 9.39 1.26
CA GLU A 107 5.09 9.86 -0.03
C GLU A 107 5.58 8.73 -0.98
N PRO A 108 4.78 7.67 -1.23
CA PRO A 108 5.20 6.55 -2.08
C PRO A 108 5.20 6.87 -3.57
N GLY A 109 4.81 8.10 -3.96
CA GLY A 109 5.00 8.61 -5.32
C GLY A 109 6.48 8.77 -5.71
N LEU A 110 7.37 8.83 -4.71
CA LEU A 110 8.82 8.87 -4.92
C LEU A 110 9.40 7.44 -5.01
N PRO A 111 10.39 7.17 -5.89
CA PRO A 111 11.08 5.87 -5.99
C PRO A 111 12.00 5.64 -4.78
N SER A 112 11.37 5.34 -3.64
CA SER A 112 11.95 5.48 -2.32
C SER A 112 11.69 4.25 -1.46
N LEU A 113 12.14 4.28 -0.22
CA LEU A 113 11.84 3.24 0.76
C LEU A 113 10.32 3.04 0.94
N SER A 114 9.52 4.11 0.96
CA SER A 114 8.06 4.01 1.07
C SER A 114 7.44 3.26 -0.11
N TYR A 115 7.89 3.54 -1.34
CA TYR A 115 7.43 2.81 -2.53
C TYR A 115 7.76 1.32 -2.43
N LEU A 116 9.02 0.99 -2.11
CA LEU A 116 9.46 -0.40 -1.99
C LEU A 116 8.74 -1.12 -0.85
N ALA A 117 8.52 -0.44 0.27
CA ALA A 117 7.85 -1.01 1.43
C ALA A 117 6.42 -1.42 1.10
N LEU A 118 5.66 -0.54 0.43
CA LEU A 118 4.28 -0.85 0.05
C LEU A 118 4.19 -1.90 -1.05
N ARG A 119 5.13 -1.89 -2.00
CA ARG A 119 5.21 -2.92 -3.05
C ARG A 119 5.48 -4.30 -2.45
N ASP A 120 6.40 -4.39 -1.50
CA ASP A 120 6.91 -5.65 -0.95
C ASP A 120 6.21 -6.08 0.34
N ALA A 121 5.36 -5.23 0.94
CA ALA A 121 4.67 -5.51 2.19
C ALA A 121 3.84 -6.80 2.10
N PRO A 122 4.03 -7.78 3.00
CA PRO A 122 3.18 -8.97 3.09
C PRO A 122 1.87 -8.70 3.84
N SER A 123 1.69 -7.50 4.39
CA SER A 123 0.57 -7.08 5.25
C SER A 123 -0.33 -6.07 4.53
N LEU A 124 -1.38 -5.59 5.21
CA LEU A 124 -2.20 -4.48 4.72
C LEU A 124 -1.32 -3.25 4.49
N ALA A 125 -1.57 -2.51 3.43
CA ALA A 125 -0.70 -1.45 2.93
C ALA A 125 -1.46 -0.13 2.79
N VAL A 126 -0.95 0.92 3.40
CA VAL A 126 -1.58 2.25 3.41
C VAL A 126 -0.61 3.28 2.85
N ALA A 127 -1.10 4.17 1.99
CA ALA A 127 -0.29 5.19 1.33
C ALA A 127 -0.79 6.60 1.67
N THR A 128 0.05 7.46 2.23
CA THR A 128 -0.27 8.89 2.42
C THR A 128 0.57 9.78 1.52
N PHE A 129 -0.08 10.69 0.80
CA PHE A 129 0.55 11.74 0.00
C PHE A 129 0.51 13.09 0.73
N PHE A 130 1.68 13.74 0.86
CA PHE A 130 1.84 14.96 1.65
C PHE A 130 1.89 16.24 0.82
N SER A 131 2.36 16.16 -0.43
CA SER A 131 2.61 17.35 -1.24
C SER A 131 2.39 17.12 -2.72
N SER A 132 1.59 18.01 -3.32
CA SER A 132 1.43 18.20 -4.77
C SER A 132 2.76 18.28 -5.51
N GLU A 133 3.70 19.08 -4.99
CA GLU A 133 5.04 19.27 -5.60
C GLU A 133 5.84 17.96 -5.74
N ARG A 134 5.59 16.99 -4.85
CA ARG A 134 6.35 15.73 -4.78
C ARG A 134 5.70 14.62 -5.61
N LEU A 135 4.45 14.81 -6.05
CA LEU A 135 3.78 13.92 -7.01
C LEU A 135 4.40 13.98 -8.40
N GLY A 136 5.13 15.06 -8.72
CA GLY A 136 5.73 15.35 -10.03
C GLY A 136 6.72 14.32 -10.57
N TYR A 137 7.20 13.38 -9.75
CA TYR A 137 8.10 12.29 -10.17
C TYR A 137 7.27 11.11 -10.69
N PRO A 138 7.31 10.72 -11.98
CA PRO A 138 6.57 9.54 -12.41
C PRO A 138 7.43 8.27 -12.19
N PRO A 139 7.06 7.38 -11.26
CA PRO A 139 7.30 5.97 -11.49
C PRO A 139 6.59 5.57 -12.81
N GLY A 140 7.22 4.73 -13.63
CA GLY A 140 6.64 4.31 -14.92
C GLY A 140 5.23 3.73 -14.74
N ARG A 141 4.39 3.73 -15.80
CA ARG A 141 2.99 3.23 -15.73
C ARG A 141 2.90 1.85 -15.04
N ALA A 142 3.86 0.97 -15.34
CA ALA A 142 3.97 -0.35 -14.70
C ALA A 142 4.24 -0.30 -13.19
N GLN A 143 5.09 0.62 -12.73
CA GLN A 143 5.40 0.81 -11.31
C GLN A 143 4.21 1.35 -10.53
N ARG A 144 3.43 2.27 -11.13
CA ARG A 144 2.19 2.79 -10.53
C ARG A 144 1.12 1.72 -10.41
N ALA A 145 0.90 0.95 -11.48
CA ALA A 145 -0.03 -0.17 -11.47
C ALA A 145 0.34 -1.22 -10.42
N ARG A 146 1.63 -1.52 -10.26
CA ARG A 146 2.13 -2.41 -9.20
C ARG A 146 1.85 -1.87 -7.81
N LEU A 147 2.09 -0.58 -7.57
CA LEU A 147 1.80 0.02 -6.26
C LEU A 147 0.29 -0.03 -5.95
N LEU A 148 -0.55 0.38 -6.90
CA LEU A 148 -2.01 0.38 -6.72
C LEU A 148 -2.56 -1.02 -6.47
N GLY A 149 -2.03 -2.05 -7.15
CA GLY A 149 -2.41 -3.44 -6.89
C GLY A 149 -2.06 -3.94 -5.49
N ARG A 150 -1.21 -3.22 -4.75
CA ARG A 150 -0.76 -3.58 -3.40
C ARG A 150 -1.36 -2.72 -2.31
N VAL A 151 -1.84 -1.51 -2.59
CA VAL A 151 -2.33 -0.56 -1.58
C VAL A 151 -3.81 -0.79 -1.27
N ASP A 152 -4.15 -0.85 0.01
CA ASP A 152 -5.52 -1.05 0.50
C ASP A 152 -6.28 0.25 0.76
N ALA A 153 -5.55 1.33 1.06
CA ALA A 153 -6.11 2.66 1.32
C ALA A 153 -5.16 3.77 0.88
N LEU A 154 -5.74 4.80 0.25
CA LEU A 154 -5.05 6.00 -0.21
C LEU A 154 -5.48 7.19 0.65
N LEU A 155 -4.50 7.94 1.13
CA LEU A 155 -4.70 9.11 1.99
C LEU A 155 -3.97 10.31 1.40
N ALA A 156 -4.47 11.50 1.70
CA ALA A 156 -3.79 12.74 1.36
C ALA A 156 -3.97 13.78 2.48
N THR A 157 -3.02 14.69 2.61
CA THR A 157 -3.09 15.74 3.66
C THR A 157 -3.96 16.95 3.30
N SER A 158 -4.52 16.99 2.08
CA SER A 158 -5.54 17.94 1.64
C SER A 158 -6.34 17.41 0.47
N ALA A 159 -7.50 18.02 0.24
CA ALA A 159 -8.28 17.85 -0.99
C ALA A 159 -7.47 18.19 -2.26
N GLU A 160 -6.61 19.21 -2.20
CA GLU A 160 -5.73 19.56 -3.32
C GLU A 160 -4.72 18.45 -3.63
N THR A 161 -4.03 17.93 -2.60
CA THR A 161 -3.08 16.83 -2.78
C THR A 161 -3.80 15.55 -3.20
N ALA A 162 -5.00 15.28 -2.69
CA ALA A 162 -5.83 14.15 -3.13
C ALA A 162 -6.15 14.25 -4.63
N ARG A 163 -6.62 15.42 -5.09
CA ARG A 163 -6.96 15.66 -6.50
C ARG A 163 -5.75 15.40 -7.40
N GLU A 164 -4.61 16.00 -7.11
CA GLU A 164 -3.41 15.81 -7.92
C GLU A 164 -2.84 14.38 -7.84
N ALA A 165 -2.94 13.74 -6.67
CA ALA A 165 -2.50 12.36 -6.51
C ALA A 165 -3.38 11.41 -7.34
N SER A 166 -4.70 11.66 -7.37
CA SER A 166 -5.67 10.83 -8.09
C SER A 166 -5.45 10.80 -9.61
N GLU A 167 -4.88 11.88 -10.18
CA GLU A 167 -4.51 11.92 -11.61
C GLU A 167 -3.43 10.88 -11.96
N ARG A 168 -2.56 10.52 -10.99
CA ARG A 168 -1.42 9.61 -11.20
C ARG A 168 -1.65 8.23 -10.60
N PHE A 169 -2.34 8.20 -9.48
CA PHE A 169 -2.69 7.04 -8.67
C PHE A 169 -4.21 7.03 -8.47
N PRO A 170 -4.99 6.56 -9.46
CA PRO A 170 -6.44 6.56 -9.37
C PRO A 170 -6.94 5.73 -8.18
N GLY A 171 -7.95 6.25 -7.49
CA GLY A 171 -8.59 5.59 -6.36
C GLY A 171 -9.27 6.59 -5.42
N ASP A 172 -9.91 6.08 -4.38
CA ASP A 172 -10.62 6.90 -3.40
C ASP A 172 -9.65 7.36 -2.29
N TYR A 173 -9.57 8.67 -2.09
CA TYR A 173 -8.67 9.29 -1.12
C TYR A 173 -9.42 9.73 0.13
N ARG A 174 -8.94 9.29 1.31
CA ARG A 174 -9.32 9.89 2.58
C ARG A 174 -8.41 11.08 2.86
N VAL A 175 -8.99 12.26 3.10
CA VAL A 175 -8.22 13.44 3.49
C VAL A 175 -8.00 13.40 5.01
N ILE A 176 -6.75 13.45 5.44
CA ILE A 176 -6.36 13.53 6.86
C ILE A 176 -5.56 14.81 7.11
N SER A 177 -5.48 15.28 8.36
CA SER A 177 -4.59 16.40 8.68
C SER A 177 -3.12 15.97 8.70
N ALA A 178 -2.21 16.93 8.51
CA ALA A 178 -0.78 16.72 8.75
C ALA A 178 -0.45 16.52 10.24
N GLY A 179 -1.39 16.82 11.15
CA GLY A 179 -1.23 16.68 12.59
C GLY A 179 -0.44 17.84 13.21
N VAL A 180 -0.81 18.25 14.42
CA VAL A 180 -0.06 19.23 15.23
C VAL A 180 0.03 18.76 16.68
N ASP A 181 1.14 19.08 17.32
CA ASP A 181 1.34 18.88 18.75
C ASP A 181 0.73 20.07 19.51
N ALA A 182 -0.44 19.84 20.12
CA ALA A 182 -1.17 20.88 20.85
C ALA A 182 -0.54 21.23 22.21
N GLU A 183 0.32 20.36 22.75
CA GLU A 183 1.06 20.65 23.98
C GLU A 183 2.24 21.57 23.67
N LEU A 184 2.95 21.30 22.58
CA LEU A 184 4.07 22.12 22.13
C LEU A 184 3.61 23.49 21.61
N PHE A 185 2.52 23.52 20.83
CA PHE A 185 1.95 24.73 20.25
C PHE A 185 0.68 25.16 20.98
N HIS A 186 0.86 26.01 21.98
CA HIS A 186 -0.22 26.56 22.79
C HIS A 186 -0.06 28.08 22.91
N PRO A 187 -1.16 28.84 23.07
CA PRO A 187 -1.06 30.28 23.23
C PRO A 187 -0.41 30.62 24.57
N THR A 188 0.67 31.39 24.49
CA THR A 188 1.27 32.10 25.62
C THR A 188 0.90 33.58 25.54
N GLU A 189 1.49 34.41 26.42
CA GLU A 189 1.37 35.87 26.31
C GLU A 189 1.81 36.32 24.90
N LYS A 190 0.89 36.99 24.19
CA LYS A 190 1.08 37.42 22.82
C LYS A 190 1.88 38.72 22.79
N ARG A 191 2.93 38.75 21.98
CA ARG A 191 3.70 39.96 21.68
C ARG A 191 3.18 40.61 20.42
N ASP A 192 3.41 41.91 20.26
CA ASP A 192 3.16 42.66 19.02
C ASP A 192 4.16 42.25 17.93
N ARG A 193 4.04 41.00 17.50
CA ARG A 193 4.95 40.32 16.59
C ARG A 193 4.17 39.74 15.42
N ILE A 194 4.67 40.02 14.23
CA ILE A 194 4.24 39.42 12.98
C ILE A 194 5.30 38.42 12.55
N VAL A 195 4.90 37.18 12.30
CA VAL A 195 5.77 36.19 11.67
C VAL A 195 5.33 36.00 10.24
N VAL A 196 6.26 36.15 9.31
CA VAL A 196 6.04 35.90 7.88
C VAL A 196 6.87 34.69 7.50
N GLU A 197 6.23 33.63 6.99
CA GLU A 197 6.97 32.53 6.39
C GLU A 197 7.68 33.04 5.15
N TRP A 198 9.00 32.83 5.11
CA TRP A 198 9.85 33.39 4.08
C TRP A 198 10.31 32.35 3.07
N ARG A 199 10.12 32.70 1.80
CA ARG A 199 10.45 31.90 0.63
C ARG A 199 11.12 32.77 -0.45
N PRO A 200 12.15 32.28 -1.18
CA PRO A 200 12.85 33.09 -2.18
C PRO A 200 11.98 33.58 -3.35
N ASP A 201 10.95 32.81 -3.68
CA ASP A 201 9.89 33.03 -4.66
C ASP A 201 8.86 34.08 -4.18
N GLU A 202 8.67 34.22 -2.86
CA GLU A 202 7.61 35.05 -2.26
C GLU A 202 8.13 36.42 -1.77
N ARG A 203 9.09 37.00 -2.49
CA ARG A 203 9.67 38.31 -2.15
C ARG A 203 8.65 39.45 -2.13
N PRO A 204 7.68 39.54 -3.06
CA PRO A 204 6.70 40.63 -3.05
C PRO A 204 5.87 40.65 -1.75
N LEU A 205 5.41 39.48 -1.29
CA LEU A 205 4.66 39.32 -0.04
C LEU A 205 5.46 39.85 1.16
N ALA A 206 6.68 39.32 1.35
CA ALA A 206 7.53 39.74 2.46
C ALA A 206 7.85 41.25 2.40
N ARG A 207 8.06 41.81 1.21
CA ARG A 207 8.27 43.25 1.02
C ARG A 207 7.03 44.07 1.37
N GLY A 208 5.84 43.62 0.98
CA GLY A 208 4.57 44.29 1.32
C GLY A 208 4.41 44.44 2.82
N VAL A 209 4.59 43.35 3.57
CA VAL A 209 4.48 43.37 5.04
C VAL A 209 5.60 44.20 5.68
N LEU A 210 6.84 44.11 5.19
CA LEU A 210 7.95 44.96 5.69
C LEU A 210 7.70 46.45 5.47
N ARG A 211 7.05 46.85 4.37
CA ARG A 211 6.75 48.27 4.11
C ARG A 211 5.79 48.85 5.14
N LEU A 212 4.84 48.06 5.64
CA LEU A 212 3.92 48.47 6.72
C LEU A 212 4.66 48.78 8.02
N LEU A 213 5.72 48.02 8.33
CA LEU A 213 6.48 48.19 9.56
C LEU A 213 7.08 49.60 9.72
N ARG A 214 7.28 50.33 8.61
CA ARG A 214 7.74 51.72 8.62
C ARG A 214 6.77 52.69 9.29
N HIS A 215 5.49 52.33 9.35
CA HIS A 215 4.41 53.18 9.88
C HIS A 215 3.87 52.68 11.23
N LEU A 216 4.41 51.58 11.74
CA LEU A 216 4.06 51.01 13.05
C LEU A 216 5.24 51.27 13.97
N SER A 217 5.09 51.79 15.19
CA SER A 217 6.23 52.02 16.11
C SER A 217 6.62 50.79 16.93
N ASP A 218 5.62 50.01 17.35
CA ASP A 218 5.76 49.05 18.46
C ASP A 218 5.79 47.59 18.03
N TRP A 219 5.63 47.32 16.73
CA TRP A 219 5.56 45.97 16.18
C TRP A 219 6.90 45.43 15.72
N GLU A 220 7.15 44.14 15.91
CA GLU A 220 8.29 43.41 15.35
C GLU A 220 7.86 42.51 14.18
N ILE A 221 8.74 42.31 13.20
CA ILE A 221 8.58 41.30 12.14
C ILE A 221 9.67 40.25 12.26
N VAL A 222 9.29 38.98 12.17
CA VAL A 222 10.22 37.86 12.00
C VAL A 222 9.97 37.20 10.65
N LEU A 223 10.98 37.21 9.79
CA LEU A 223 11.01 36.43 8.55
C LEU A 223 11.49 35.02 8.88
N LEU A 224 10.54 34.07 8.91
CA LEU A 224 10.76 32.69 9.32
C LEU A 224 11.21 31.83 8.13
N ARG A 225 12.41 31.27 8.22
CA ARG A 225 12.96 30.34 7.24
C ARG A 225 12.80 28.91 7.74
N THR A 226 12.06 28.12 6.98
CA THR A 226 11.75 26.72 7.32
C THR A 226 12.65 25.73 6.57
N LYS A 227 13.43 26.20 5.57
CA LYS A 227 14.36 25.39 4.76
C LYS A 227 15.82 25.91 4.85
N PRO A 228 16.84 25.03 4.71
CA PRO A 228 18.26 25.39 4.81
C PRO A 228 18.79 26.36 3.75
N LEU A 229 18.35 26.21 2.50
CA LEU A 229 18.88 26.93 1.31
C LEU A 229 17.95 28.03 0.80
N SER A 230 17.02 28.48 1.63
CA SER A 230 16.30 29.71 1.36
C SER A 230 17.34 30.84 1.54
N GLY A 231 17.66 31.63 0.52
CA GLY A 231 18.65 32.73 0.57
C GLY A 231 18.46 33.76 1.71
N ARG A 232 19.08 34.94 1.63
CA ARG A 232 18.91 35.96 2.68
C ARG A 232 17.82 36.97 2.28
N PRO A 233 16.72 37.13 3.05
CA PRO A 233 15.82 38.24 2.82
C PRO A 233 16.55 39.58 3.02
N SER A 234 16.26 40.54 2.15
CA SER A 234 16.77 41.91 2.29
C SER A 234 15.93 42.66 3.31
N ILE A 235 16.59 43.25 4.31
CA ILE A 235 15.96 44.08 5.35
C ILE A 235 16.43 45.53 5.17
N PRO A 236 15.52 46.50 4.96
CA PRO A 236 15.87 47.91 4.87
C PRO A 236 16.62 48.41 6.12
N ALA A 237 17.59 49.31 5.95
CA ALA A 237 18.42 49.81 7.06
C ALA A 237 17.58 50.39 8.21
N ALA A 238 16.50 51.12 7.90
CA ALA A 238 15.58 51.71 8.86
C ALA A 238 14.85 50.68 9.75
N LEU A 239 14.73 49.42 9.31
CA LEU A 239 13.96 48.39 10.01
C LEU A 239 14.82 47.37 10.76
N ARG A 240 16.17 47.50 10.73
CA ARG A 240 17.10 46.49 11.28
C ARG A 240 16.92 46.19 12.76
N ARG A 241 16.35 47.11 13.54
CA ARG A 241 16.08 46.91 14.97
C ARG A 241 14.81 46.11 15.26
N ARG A 242 13.90 46.00 14.28
CA ARG A 242 12.55 45.44 14.46
C ARG A 242 12.18 44.35 13.46
N ALA A 243 12.98 44.18 12.41
CA ALA A 243 12.85 43.09 11.46
C ALA A 243 14.00 42.09 11.67
N HIS A 244 13.66 40.85 11.96
CA HIS A 244 14.59 39.77 12.24
C HIS A 244 14.42 38.63 11.26
N VAL A 245 15.49 37.85 11.06
CA VAL A 245 15.44 36.61 10.29
C VAL A 245 15.70 35.47 11.26
N ARG A 246 14.78 34.52 11.35
CA ARG A 246 15.00 33.29 12.12
C ARG A 246 14.91 32.08 11.24
N THR A 247 15.75 31.10 11.51
CA THR A 247 15.68 29.78 10.88
C THR A 247 15.24 28.77 11.93
N ALA A 248 14.08 28.17 11.71
CA ALA A 248 13.57 27.10 12.57
C ALA A 248 12.97 26.02 11.67
N ARG A 249 13.62 24.84 11.68
CA ARG A 249 13.39 23.76 10.70
C ARG A 249 12.53 22.63 11.26
N ASN A 250 12.37 22.53 12.57
CA ASN A 250 11.49 21.56 13.25
C ASN A 250 10.49 22.28 14.18
N GLY A 251 9.44 21.58 14.60
CA GLY A 251 8.39 22.12 15.46
C GLY A 251 8.93 22.73 16.74
N ALA A 252 9.83 22.03 17.45
CA ALA A 252 10.41 22.53 18.70
C ALA A 252 11.10 23.90 18.55
N ALA A 253 11.86 24.11 17.47
CA ALA A 253 12.49 25.41 17.21
C ALA A 253 11.50 26.50 16.78
N ARG A 254 10.31 26.12 16.26
CA ARG A 254 9.24 27.04 15.86
C ARG A 254 8.33 27.41 17.04
N ALA A 255 8.11 26.50 17.99
CA ALA A 255 7.17 26.63 19.10
C ALA A 255 7.35 27.92 19.90
N THR A 256 8.56 28.20 20.40
CA THR A 256 8.84 29.42 21.16
C THR A 256 8.48 30.69 20.39
N LEU A 257 8.74 30.71 19.08
CA LEU A 257 8.40 31.86 18.23
C LEU A 257 6.90 31.97 18.02
N LEU A 258 6.23 30.87 17.63
CA LEU A 258 4.83 30.87 17.24
C LEU A 258 3.88 31.07 18.44
N ASN A 259 4.21 30.51 19.61
CA ASN A 259 3.41 30.66 20.83
C ASN A 259 3.24 32.13 21.25
N GLU A 260 4.29 32.95 21.08
CA GLU A 260 4.28 34.39 21.35
C GLU A 260 3.72 35.25 20.19
N THR A 261 3.46 34.65 19.02
CA THR A 261 3.12 35.40 17.81
C THR A 261 1.65 35.82 17.79
N SER A 262 1.41 37.11 17.52
CA SER A 262 0.06 37.65 17.35
C SER A 262 -0.51 37.44 15.96
N ILE A 263 0.31 37.63 14.92
CA ILE A 263 -0.10 37.55 13.52
C ILE A 263 0.87 36.66 12.74
N PHE A 264 0.34 35.66 12.04
CA PHE A 264 1.14 34.79 11.17
C PHE A 264 0.69 34.95 9.71
N VAL A 265 1.66 35.12 8.81
CA VAL A 265 1.45 35.24 7.37
C VAL A 265 2.12 34.04 6.68
N PRO A 266 1.35 33.02 6.23
CA PRO A 266 1.91 31.91 5.46
C PRO A 266 2.43 32.39 4.10
N ALA A 267 3.44 31.69 3.60
CA ALA A 267 3.83 31.80 2.21
C ALA A 267 2.86 30.97 1.35
N PRO A 268 2.42 31.43 0.16
CA PRO A 268 1.59 30.64 -0.76
C PRO A 268 2.18 29.25 -1.05
N GLY A 269 3.47 29.18 -1.41
CA GLY A 269 4.20 27.91 -1.55
C GLY A 269 4.75 27.33 -0.23
N GLY A 270 4.34 27.85 0.92
CA GLY A 270 4.85 27.53 2.26
C GLY A 270 4.52 26.14 2.76
N LEU A 271 5.07 25.77 3.91
CA LEU A 271 4.72 24.50 4.57
C LEU A 271 3.39 24.66 5.30
N ARG A 272 2.35 23.95 4.84
CA ARG A 272 1.01 23.95 5.45
C ARG A 272 1.03 23.64 6.96
N ARG A 273 1.95 22.77 7.40
CA ARG A 273 2.21 22.48 8.82
C ARG A 273 2.46 23.73 9.65
N VAL A 274 3.23 24.70 9.13
CA VAL A 274 3.63 25.88 9.91
C VAL A 274 2.44 26.82 10.14
N ALA A 275 1.53 26.91 9.17
CA ALA A 275 0.26 27.62 9.36
C ALA A 275 -0.62 26.93 10.43
N LEU A 276 -0.67 25.59 10.42
CA LEU A 276 -1.38 24.81 11.43
C LEU A 276 -0.79 24.99 12.84
N GLU A 277 0.54 25.01 12.96
CA GLU A 277 1.24 25.28 14.22
C GLU A 277 1.00 26.69 14.74
N ALA A 278 1.03 27.69 13.86
CA ALA A 278 0.69 29.06 14.22
C ALA A 278 -0.77 29.18 14.67
N ALA A 279 -1.68 28.43 14.03
CA ALA A 279 -3.08 28.37 14.40
C ALA A 279 -3.27 27.71 15.78
N ALA A 280 -2.62 26.57 16.05
CA ALA A 280 -2.62 25.90 17.35
C ALA A 280 -2.07 26.80 18.47
N ALA A 281 -1.00 27.53 18.18
CA ALA A 281 -0.45 28.57 19.03
C ALA A 281 -1.40 29.76 19.24
N GLY A 282 -2.52 29.87 18.51
CA GLY A 282 -3.50 30.95 18.63
C GLY A 282 -3.09 32.26 17.95
N ALA A 283 -2.18 32.22 16.97
CA ALA A 283 -1.89 33.38 16.13
C ALA A 283 -3.03 33.62 15.12
N ALA A 284 -3.33 34.88 14.83
CA ALA A 284 -4.26 35.22 13.76
C ALA A 284 -3.59 34.97 12.39
N ILE A 285 -4.18 34.10 11.58
CA ILE A 285 -3.65 33.72 10.26
C ILE A 285 -4.12 34.72 9.20
N VAL A 286 -3.18 35.30 8.45
CA VAL A 286 -3.46 36.24 7.36
C VAL A 286 -3.15 35.59 6.01
N SER A 287 -4.17 35.03 5.38
CA SER A 287 -4.10 34.43 4.04
C SER A 287 -5.36 34.75 3.24
N PRO A 288 -5.57 36.02 2.84
CA PRO A 288 -6.77 36.41 2.10
C PRO A 288 -6.85 35.69 0.74
N PRO A 289 -8.07 35.46 0.20
CA PRO A 289 -8.24 34.93 -1.14
C PRO A 289 -7.50 35.80 -2.17
N GLY A 290 -6.83 35.17 -3.14
CA GLY A 290 -6.07 35.88 -4.18
C GLY A 290 -4.67 36.35 -3.76
N VAL A 291 -4.18 35.99 -2.56
CA VAL A 291 -2.86 36.44 -2.06
C VAL A 291 -1.68 35.91 -2.89
N ALA A 292 -1.86 34.79 -3.61
CA ALA A 292 -0.84 34.25 -4.50
C ALA A 292 -0.67 35.14 -5.75
N GLU A 293 -1.78 35.68 -6.26
CA GLU A 293 -1.83 36.55 -7.42
C GLU A 293 -1.53 38.02 -7.06
N GLN A 294 -2.00 38.47 -5.89
CA GLN A 294 -1.82 39.83 -5.38
C GLN A 294 -1.25 39.84 -3.94
N PRO A 295 0.08 39.74 -3.79
CA PRO A 295 0.75 39.65 -2.49
C PRO A 295 0.51 40.83 -1.54
N GLU A 296 0.16 42.02 -2.06
CA GLU A 296 -0.20 43.21 -1.28
C GLU A 296 -1.42 42.98 -0.38
N LEU A 297 -2.29 42.03 -0.71
CA LEU A 297 -3.44 41.67 0.13
C LEU A 297 -3.01 41.16 1.50
N ALA A 298 -1.86 40.47 1.59
CA ALA A 298 -1.31 40.05 2.88
C ALA A 298 -0.99 41.26 3.77
N ALA A 299 -0.42 42.32 3.18
CA ALA A 299 -0.11 43.54 3.90
C ALA A 299 -1.41 44.22 4.38
N ALA A 300 -2.40 44.41 3.51
CA ALA A 300 -3.69 44.97 3.90
C ALA A 300 -4.37 44.17 5.03
N GLY A 301 -4.31 42.84 4.95
CA GLY A 301 -4.81 41.94 6.01
C GLY A 301 -4.08 42.14 7.33
N VAL A 302 -2.75 42.22 7.32
CA VAL A 302 -1.95 42.51 8.51
C VAL A 302 -2.32 43.86 9.12
N ALA A 303 -2.38 44.93 8.32
CA ALA A 303 -2.74 46.26 8.80
C ALA A 303 -4.10 46.28 9.51
N ARG A 304 -5.12 45.63 8.90
CA ARG A 304 -6.45 45.48 9.49
C ARG A 304 -6.43 44.80 10.86
N LEU A 305 -5.62 43.76 11.04
CA LEU A 305 -5.52 43.04 12.32
C LEU A 305 -4.72 43.78 13.38
N ILE A 306 -3.84 44.69 12.97
CA ILE A 306 -3.11 45.56 13.91
C ILE A 306 -4.06 46.62 14.45
N GLU A 307 -4.83 47.27 13.58
CA GLU A 307 -5.81 48.30 13.94
C GLU A 307 -6.96 47.74 14.79
N ASN A 308 -7.36 46.48 14.55
CA ASN A 308 -8.49 45.85 15.25
C ASN A 308 -8.04 44.66 16.10
N GLY A 309 -7.66 44.93 17.35
CA GLY A 309 -7.23 43.91 18.31
C GLY A 309 -8.32 42.90 18.67
N GLU A 310 -9.59 43.30 18.70
CA GLU A 310 -10.70 42.39 18.97
C GLU A 310 -10.87 41.37 17.84
N LEU A 311 -10.84 41.83 16.59
CA LEU A 311 -10.88 40.97 15.41
C LEU A 311 -9.69 40.02 15.38
N ARG A 312 -8.48 40.53 15.66
CA ARG A 312 -7.27 39.70 15.75
C ARG A 312 -7.43 38.57 16.76
N ARG A 313 -7.90 38.88 17.98
CA ARG A 313 -8.16 37.86 19.02
C ARG A 313 -9.20 36.84 18.55
N LYS A 314 -10.34 37.29 18.01
CA LYS A 314 -11.40 36.40 17.51
C LYS A 314 -10.90 35.45 16.42
N LEU A 315 -10.08 35.95 15.48
CA LEU A 315 -9.51 35.12 14.42
C LEU A 315 -8.46 34.13 14.95
N GLY A 316 -7.61 34.54 15.89
CA GLY A 316 -6.65 33.63 16.56
C GLY A 316 -7.36 32.51 17.34
N GLU A 317 -8.41 32.84 18.09
CA GLU A 317 -9.23 31.85 18.80
C GLU A 317 -9.95 30.89 17.85
N LYS A 318 -10.46 31.40 16.73
CA LYS A 318 -11.05 30.57 15.69
C LYS A 318 -10.02 29.61 15.08
N ALA A 319 -8.86 30.12 14.71
CA ALA A 319 -7.78 29.32 14.14
C ALA A 319 -7.33 28.21 15.10
N ARG A 320 -7.22 28.52 16.41
CA ARG A 320 -6.92 27.53 17.43
C ARG A 320 -7.97 26.43 17.51
N ARG A 321 -9.26 26.77 17.59
CA ARG A 321 -10.35 25.77 17.63
C ARG A 321 -10.32 24.85 16.40
N GLU A 322 -10.00 25.38 15.23
CA GLU A 322 -9.83 24.58 14.01
C GLU A 322 -8.59 23.68 14.05
N ALA A 323 -7.50 24.12 14.70
CA ALA A 323 -6.28 23.34 14.89
C ALA A 323 -6.42 22.23 15.95
N GLU A 324 -7.26 22.43 16.97
CA GLU A 324 -7.59 21.41 17.99
C GLU A 324 -8.29 20.17 17.38
N GLY A 325 -8.97 20.34 16.24
CA GLY A 325 -9.51 19.23 15.44
C GLY A 325 -8.47 18.48 14.60
N GLN A 326 -7.20 18.91 14.63
CA GLN A 326 -6.15 18.48 13.71
C GLN A 326 -4.87 18.03 14.46
N THR A 327 -4.99 17.63 15.72
CA THR A 327 -3.86 17.17 16.53
C THR A 327 -3.34 15.81 16.07
N PHE A 328 -2.13 15.44 16.50
CA PHE A 328 -1.61 14.09 16.24
C PHE A 328 -2.53 13.01 16.84
N ALA A 329 -3.05 13.20 18.06
CA ALA A 329 -4.06 12.32 18.66
C ALA A 329 -5.29 12.10 17.76
N ARG A 330 -5.84 13.17 17.17
CA ARG A 330 -6.98 13.08 16.25
C ARG A 330 -6.63 12.29 14.99
N VAL A 331 -5.49 12.59 14.38
CA VAL A 331 -5.01 11.87 13.20
C VAL A 331 -4.75 10.40 13.51
N ALA A 332 -4.16 10.08 14.67
CA ALA A 332 -3.92 8.71 15.10
C ALA A 332 -5.23 7.94 15.32
N GLY A 333 -6.25 8.56 15.93
CA GLY A 333 -7.58 7.95 16.06
C GLY A 333 -8.23 7.65 14.70
N GLU A 334 -8.15 8.59 13.75
CA GLU A 334 -8.63 8.35 12.38
C GLU A 334 -7.90 7.20 11.68
N LEU A 335 -6.59 7.07 11.93
CA LEU A 335 -5.77 6.00 11.40
C LEU A 335 -6.05 4.66 12.07
N ASP A 336 -6.28 4.61 13.39
CA ASP A 336 -6.69 3.39 14.09
C ASP A 336 -8.03 2.85 13.55
N GLU A 337 -9.03 3.73 13.40
CA GLU A 337 -10.31 3.36 12.78
C GLU A 337 -10.11 2.78 11.37
N LEU A 338 -9.27 3.41 10.56
CA LEU A 338 -8.94 2.94 9.22
C LEU A 338 -8.25 1.57 9.29
N TYR A 339 -7.20 1.41 10.09
CA TYR A 339 -6.42 0.19 10.18
C TYR A 339 -7.26 -0.99 10.68
N THR A 340 -8.03 -0.76 11.74
CA THR A 340 -8.96 -1.75 12.30
C THR A 340 -10.06 -2.10 11.29
N GLY A 341 -10.56 -1.10 10.54
CA GLY A 341 -11.51 -1.31 9.45
C GLY A 341 -10.94 -2.16 8.30
N LEU A 342 -9.70 -1.90 7.89
CA LEU A 342 -9.00 -2.69 6.87
C LEU A 342 -8.75 -4.12 7.34
N GLY A 343 -8.54 -4.34 8.65
CA GLY A 343 -8.42 -5.66 9.25
C GLY A 343 -9.58 -6.60 8.92
N ARG A 344 -10.80 -6.07 8.69
CA ARG A 344 -11.97 -6.85 8.27
C ARG A 344 -11.82 -7.50 6.89
N ARG A 345 -10.94 -6.99 6.03
CA ARG A 345 -10.64 -7.58 4.72
C ARG A 345 -9.77 -8.83 4.84
N ARG A 346 -9.09 -9.02 5.97
CA ARG A 346 -8.28 -10.21 6.24
C ARG A 346 -9.19 -11.27 6.85
N ARG A 347 -9.17 -12.50 6.31
CA ARG A 347 -9.87 -13.61 6.94
C ARG A 347 -9.28 -13.84 8.34
N GLY A 348 -10.13 -13.97 9.35
CA GLY A 348 -9.68 -14.15 10.73
C GLY A 348 -8.74 -15.35 10.88
N PRO A 349 -7.77 -15.32 11.82
CA PRO A 349 -6.94 -16.47 12.12
C PRO A 349 -7.84 -17.62 12.59
N ARG A 350 -7.89 -18.70 11.82
CA ARG A 350 -8.69 -19.89 12.14
C ARG A 350 -7.88 -20.81 13.04
N ARG A 351 -8.50 -21.36 14.10
CA ARG A 351 -7.89 -22.37 14.96
C ARG A 351 -7.41 -23.54 14.11
N VAL A 352 -6.17 -23.97 14.34
CA VAL A 352 -5.61 -25.18 13.75
C VAL A 352 -6.20 -26.38 14.50
N THR A 353 -7.47 -26.67 14.22
CA THR A 353 -7.98 -28.03 14.37
C THR A 353 -7.68 -28.74 13.06
N ASP A 354 -7.12 -29.94 13.10
CA ASP A 354 -7.00 -30.84 11.94
C ASP A 354 -8.15 -31.85 11.98
N PRO A 355 -9.38 -31.45 11.58
CA PRO A 355 -10.57 -32.30 11.64
C PRO A 355 -10.47 -33.53 10.74
N LEU A 356 -9.51 -33.57 9.81
CA LEU A 356 -9.24 -34.69 8.91
C LEU A 356 -7.92 -35.39 9.27
N GLY A 357 -7.45 -35.23 10.52
CA GLY A 357 -6.15 -35.73 10.95
C GLY A 357 -6.00 -37.26 10.90
N ASP A 358 -7.12 -37.97 10.89
CA ASP A 358 -7.26 -39.43 10.76
C ASP A 358 -7.34 -39.91 9.32
N ARG A 359 -7.60 -39.03 8.34
CA ARG A 359 -7.63 -39.36 6.91
C ARG A 359 -6.21 -39.56 6.36
N ASP A 360 -6.08 -40.42 5.35
CA ASP A 360 -4.81 -40.64 4.66
C ASP A 360 -4.33 -39.40 3.90
N TRP A 361 -3.04 -39.37 3.53
CA TRP A 361 -2.50 -38.33 2.66
C TRP A 361 -2.70 -38.68 1.20
N VAL A 362 -3.10 -37.69 0.41
CA VAL A 362 -3.20 -37.78 -1.05
C VAL A 362 -2.40 -36.65 -1.70
N VAL A 363 -1.94 -36.91 -2.93
CA VAL A 363 -1.38 -35.87 -3.79
C VAL A 363 -2.46 -35.44 -4.78
N CYS A 364 -2.72 -34.14 -4.84
CA CYS A 364 -3.80 -33.56 -5.63
C CYS A 364 -3.28 -32.49 -6.60
N ASP A 365 -3.70 -32.54 -7.86
CA ASP A 365 -3.43 -31.50 -8.86
C ASP A 365 -4.75 -30.82 -9.26
N LEU A 366 -4.85 -29.50 -9.03
CA LEU A 366 -6.11 -28.75 -9.11
C LEU A 366 -6.36 -28.04 -10.44
N HIS A 367 -5.45 -28.18 -11.41
CA HIS A 367 -5.56 -27.44 -12.66
C HIS A 367 -4.97 -28.26 -13.80
N MET A 368 -5.83 -28.86 -14.62
CA MET A 368 -5.41 -29.62 -15.80
C MET A 368 -6.48 -29.65 -16.87
N HIS A 369 -6.02 -29.83 -18.10
CA HIS A 369 -6.83 -29.77 -19.31
C HIS A 369 -6.73 -31.09 -20.09
N THR A 370 -7.78 -31.41 -20.83
CA THR A 370 -7.95 -32.58 -21.68
C THR A 370 -8.22 -32.16 -23.12
N SER A 371 -8.38 -33.12 -24.03
CA SER A 371 -8.78 -32.89 -25.42
C SER A 371 -10.11 -32.15 -25.61
N TRP A 372 -10.89 -31.94 -24.53
CA TRP A 372 -12.07 -31.08 -24.55
C TRP A 372 -11.73 -29.58 -24.55
N SER A 373 -10.52 -29.22 -24.09
CA SER A 373 -9.98 -27.88 -24.25
C SER A 373 -9.42 -27.67 -25.66
N TRP A 374 -9.76 -26.56 -26.28
CA TRP A 374 -9.37 -26.22 -27.67
C TRP A 374 -7.86 -26.20 -27.92
N ASP A 375 -7.04 -26.13 -26.87
CA ASP A 375 -5.58 -26.08 -26.95
C ASP A 375 -4.87 -27.27 -26.28
N CYS A 376 -5.59 -28.31 -25.87
CA CYS A 376 -5.03 -29.55 -25.36
C CYS A 376 -5.44 -30.73 -26.25
N SER A 377 -4.57 -31.74 -26.34
CA SER A 377 -4.74 -32.94 -27.18
C SER A 377 -4.61 -34.24 -26.36
N THR A 378 -4.65 -34.11 -25.03
CA THR A 378 -4.50 -35.25 -24.12
C THR A 378 -5.86 -35.89 -23.89
N ASN A 379 -6.03 -37.13 -24.31
CA ASN A 379 -7.28 -37.87 -24.08
C ASN A 379 -7.53 -38.09 -22.59
N VAL A 380 -8.79 -38.19 -22.19
CA VAL A 380 -9.18 -38.32 -20.78
C VAL A 380 -8.65 -39.61 -20.16
N ASP A 381 -8.75 -40.74 -20.87
CA ASP A 381 -8.24 -42.04 -20.42
C ASP A 381 -6.72 -42.04 -20.21
N GLU A 382 -5.97 -41.50 -21.17
CA GLU A 382 -4.51 -41.35 -21.08
C GLU A 382 -4.10 -40.47 -19.89
N LEU A 383 -4.86 -39.39 -19.63
CA LEU A 383 -4.64 -38.52 -18.49
C LEU A 383 -4.85 -39.28 -17.17
N LEU A 384 -5.94 -40.05 -17.03
CA LEU A 384 -6.22 -40.83 -15.82
C LEU A 384 -5.13 -41.88 -15.56
N ASP A 385 -4.73 -42.62 -16.61
CA ASP A 385 -3.65 -43.61 -16.51
C ASP A 385 -2.33 -42.97 -16.07
N HIS A 386 -2.01 -41.80 -16.61
CA HIS A 386 -0.79 -41.08 -16.25
C HIS A 386 -0.85 -40.49 -14.85
N ALA A 387 -2.00 -39.96 -14.42
CA ALA A 387 -2.19 -39.43 -13.07
C ALA A 387 -1.99 -40.52 -12.00
N GLU A 388 -2.52 -41.72 -12.23
CA GLU A 388 -2.29 -42.88 -11.36
C GLU A 388 -0.82 -43.30 -11.34
N ALA A 389 -0.17 -43.36 -12.51
CA ALA A 389 1.25 -43.70 -12.62
C ALA A 389 2.17 -42.71 -11.88
N GLU A 390 1.81 -41.43 -11.86
CA GLU A 390 2.52 -40.37 -11.11
C GLU A 390 2.19 -40.36 -9.60
N GLY A 391 1.27 -41.22 -9.16
CA GLY A 391 0.86 -41.38 -7.76
C GLY A 391 -0.09 -40.28 -7.27
N LEU A 392 -0.85 -39.65 -8.16
CA LEU A 392 -1.90 -38.71 -7.78
C LEU A 392 -3.08 -39.48 -7.20
N GLY A 393 -3.61 -39.00 -6.07
CA GLY A 393 -4.81 -39.56 -5.42
C GLY A 393 -6.07 -38.75 -5.73
N ALA A 394 -5.92 -37.51 -6.19
CA ALA A 394 -7.03 -36.69 -6.66
C ALA A 394 -6.60 -35.73 -7.78
N ILE A 395 -7.50 -35.42 -8.71
CA ILE A 395 -7.25 -34.49 -9.82
C ILE A 395 -8.48 -33.63 -10.10
N ALA A 396 -8.29 -32.38 -10.54
CA ALA A 396 -9.38 -31.53 -11.03
C ALA A 396 -9.28 -31.33 -12.53
N ILE A 397 -10.28 -31.79 -13.29
CA ILE A 397 -10.37 -31.52 -14.73
C ILE A 397 -11.04 -30.16 -14.90
N THR A 398 -10.36 -29.20 -15.54
CA THR A 398 -10.75 -27.79 -15.57
C THR A 398 -10.71 -27.24 -16.99
N ASP A 399 -11.30 -27.97 -17.95
CA ASP A 399 -11.26 -27.61 -19.36
C ASP A 399 -11.83 -26.20 -19.66
N HIS A 400 -11.28 -25.55 -20.69
CA HIS A 400 -11.62 -24.18 -21.05
C HIS A 400 -13.03 -24.04 -21.63
N ASN A 401 -13.96 -23.49 -20.84
CA ASN A 401 -15.38 -23.28 -21.21
C ASN A 401 -16.06 -24.57 -21.73
N ALA A 402 -15.68 -25.71 -21.16
CA ALA A 402 -16.22 -27.02 -21.52
C ALA A 402 -16.27 -27.92 -20.29
N PHE A 403 -17.41 -28.56 -20.04
CA PHE A 403 -17.58 -29.46 -18.90
C PHE A 403 -17.55 -30.95 -19.30
N GLY A 404 -17.54 -31.26 -20.59
CA GLY A 404 -17.57 -32.64 -21.11
C GLY A 404 -16.42 -33.51 -20.63
N GLY A 405 -15.20 -32.97 -20.57
CA GLY A 405 -14.01 -33.70 -20.10
C GLY A 405 -14.09 -34.10 -18.64
N ALA A 406 -14.68 -33.25 -17.79
CA ALA A 406 -14.92 -33.58 -16.38
C ALA A 406 -15.95 -34.71 -16.22
N LEU A 407 -17.03 -34.70 -17.01
CA LEU A 407 -18.05 -35.76 -17.00
C LEU A 407 -17.48 -37.10 -17.48
N GLU A 408 -16.72 -37.08 -18.57
CA GLU A 408 -16.04 -38.27 -19.09
C GLU A 408 -15.03 -38.82 -18.08
N ALA A 409 -14.24 -37.96 -17.43
CA ALA A 409 -13.27 -38.35 -16.43
C ALA A 409 -13.93 -39.01 -15.20
N ILE A 410 -15.07 -38.48 -14.74
CA ILE A 410 -15.83 -39.10 -13.63
C ILE A 410 -16.31 -40.51 -14.01
N GLU A 411 -16.81 -40.70 -15.23
CA GLU A 411 -17.29 -42.00 -15.69
C GLU A 411 -16.14 -43.00 -15.78
N LEU A 412 -15.03 -42.62 -16.41
CA LEU A 412 -13.85 -43.47 -16.58
C LEU A 412 -13.08 -43.71 -15.26
N ALA A 413 -13.23 -42.82 -14.28
CA ALA A 413 -12.66 -42.95 -12.94
C ALA A 413 -13.39 -43.96 -12.05
N ARG A 414 -14.58 -44.45 -12.44
CA ARG A 414 -15.34 -45.42 -11.62
C ARG A 414 -14.53 -46.69 -11.37
N GLY A 415 -14.22 -46.94 -10.10
CA GLY A 415 -13.45 -48.12 -9.67
C GLY A 415 -11.92 -47.93 -9.69
N ARG A 416 -11.42 -46.76 -10.13
CA ARG A 416 -10.01 -46.38 -9.98
C ARG A 416 -9.75 -45.81 -8.57
N PRO A 417 -8.54 -45.96 -8.01
CA PRO A 417 -8.16 -45.35 -6.73
C PRO A 417 -7.81 -43.86 -6.89
N LEU A 418 -8.59 -43.13 -7.70
CA LEU A 418 -8.35 -41.74 -8.09
C LEU A 418 -9.64 -40.93 -7.97
N THR A 419 -9.61 -39.88 -7.16
CA THR A 419 -10.75 -38.95 -7.04
C THR A 419 -10.70 -37.89 -8.14
N VAL A 420 -11.75 -37.81 -8.97
CA VAL A 420 -11.90 -36.73 -9.95
C VAL A 420 -12.79 -35.62 -9.37
N ILE A 421 -12.27 -34.40 -9.32
CA ILE A 421 -13.01 -33.18 -9.01
C ILE A 421 -13.53 -32.62 -10.34
N PRO A 422 -14.86 -32.58 -10.57
CA PRO A 422 -15.39 -31.96 -11.77
C PRO A 422 -15.22 -30.46 -11.70
N GLY A 423 -14.58 -29.87 -12.71
CA GLY A 423 -14.45 -28.43 -12.81
C GLY A 423 -14.48 -27.92 -14.24
N GLU A 424 -14.35 -26.60 -14.37
CA GLU A 424 -14.34 -25.89 -15.64
C GLU A 424 -13.57 -24.57 -15.45
N GLU A 425 -12.65 -24.25 -16.35
CA GLU A 425 -12.01 -22.93 -16.40
C GLU A 425 -12.81 -22.00 -17.32
N VAL A 426 -13.60 -21.13 -16.71
CA VAL A 426 -14.53 -20.25 -17.40
C VAL A 426 -13.84 -18.94 -17.75
N LYS A 427 -13.88 -18.58 -19.02
CA LYS A 427 -13.41 -17.28 -19.50
C LYS A 427 -14.50 -16.23 -19.37
N THR A 428 -14.28 -15.25 -18.50
CA THR A 428 -15.20 -14.12 -18.29
C THR A 428 -15.11 -13.12 -19.44
N ASP A 429 -16.11 -12.25 -19.55
CA ASP A 429 -16.19 -11.25 -20.62
C ASP A 429 -14.98 -10.30 -20.70
N ARG A 430 -14.52 -9.79 -19.55
CA ARG A 430 -13.56 -8.67 -19.45
C ARG A 430 -12.52 -8.82 -18.33
N HIS A 431 -12.71 -9.74 -17.39
CA HIS A 431 -12.00 -9.73 -16.11
C HIS A 431 -11.27 -11.04 -15.81
N GLY A 432 -10.85 -11.77 -16.85
CA GLY A 432 -10.00 -12.94 -16.72
C GLY A 432 -10.72 -14.27 -16.64
N GLU A 433 -10.07 -15.27 -16.07
CA GLU A 433 -10.58 -16.63 -15.92
C GLU A 433 -10.91 -16.96 -14.45
N VAL A 434 -11.90 -17.84 -14.27
CA VAL A 434 -12.31 -18.36 -12.96
C VAL A 434 -12.57 -19.86 -13.12
N ILE A 435 -12.00 -20.67 -12.24
CA ILE A 435 -12.29 -22.09 -12.19
C ILE A 435 -13.45 -22.33 -11.21
N GLY A 436 -14.48 -23.03 -11.67
CA GLY A 436 -15.45 -23.66 -10.79
C GLY A 436 -15.02 -25.08 -10.47
N LEU A 437 -14.93 -25.46 -9.21
CA LEU A 437 -14.70 -26.84 -8.77
C LEU A 437 -15.99 -27.42 -8.17
N PHE A 438 -16.12 -28.75 -8.21
CA PHE A 438 -17.31 -29.48 -7.77
C PHE A 438 -18.58 -29.05 -8.51
N LEU A 439 -18.47 -28.82 -9.83
CA LEU A 439 -19.60 -28.46 -10.68
C LEU A 439 -20.46 -29.68 -11.02
N SER A 440 -21.71 -29.40 -11.38
CA SER A 440 -22.70 -30.39 -11.82
C SER A 440 -23.13 -30.22 -13.28
N SER A 441 -22.93 -29.02 -13.84
CA SER A 441 -23.22 -28.68 -15.23
C SER A 441 -22.30 -27.56 -15.73
N GLU A 442 -22.15 -27.46 -17.05
CA GLU A 442 -21.38 -26.42 -17.72
C GLU A 442 -21.84 -25.00 -17.33
N ILE A 443 -20.88 -24.10 -17.17
CA ILE A 443 -21.11 -22.68 -16.90
C ILE A 443 -21.18 -21.92 -18.23
N PRO A 444 -22.19 -21.06 -18.45
CA PRO A 444 -22.25 -20.27 -19.68
C PRO A 444 -21.02 -19.36 -19.86
N ARG A 445 -20.38 -19.45 -21.03
CA ARG A 445 -19.23 -18.62 -21.38
C ARG A 445 -19.57 -17.13 -21.53
N GLY A 446 -18.60 -16.26 -21.30
CA GLY A 446 -18.72 -14.82 -21.58
C GLY A 446 -19.62 -14.06 -20.59
N MET A 447 -19.89 -14.65 -19.43
CA MET A 447 -20.51 -13.97 -18.28
C MET A 447 -19.54 -12.97 -17.65
N SER A 448 -20.07 -12.03 -16.88
CA SER A 448 -19.23 -11.15 -16.05
C SER A 448 -18.57 -11.96 -14.94
N PHE A 449 -17.44 -11.49 -14.41
CA PHE A 449 -16.74 -12.16 -13.29
C PHE A 449 -17.66 -12.43 -12.08
N ALA A 450 -18.51 -11.46 -11.73
CA ALA A 450 -19.46 -11.60 -10.65
C ALA A 450 -20.54 -12.65 -10.96
N ASP A 451 -21.08 -12.65 -12.18
CA ASP A 451 -22.11 -13.61 -12.58
C ASP A 451 -21.55 -15.03 -12.69
N THR A 452 -20.31 -15.19 -13.17
CA THR A 452 -19.60 -16.48 -13.19
C THR A 452 -19.44 -17.04 -11.77
N ILE A 453 -19.03 -16.21 -10.81
CA ILE A 453 -18.97 -16.60 -9.39
C ILE A 453 -20.34 -17.07 -8.89
N GLN A 454 -21.41 -16.33 -9.19
CA GLN A 454 -22.76 -16.69 -8.77
C GLN A 454 -23.23 -17.99 -9.43
N ALA A 455 -22.89 -18.23 -10.70
CA ALA A 455 -23.22 -19.46 -11.40
C ALA A 455 -22.51 -20.68 -10.77
N ILE A 456 -21.23 -20.55 -10.42
CA ILE A 456 -20.47 -21.59 -9.71
C ILE A 456 -21.10 -21.88 -8.35
N ARG A 457 -21.35 -20.84 -7.55
CA ARG A 457 -21.95 -20.99 -6.22
C ARG A 457 -23.38 -21.52 -6.26
N GLY A 458 -24.14 -21.19 -7.30
CA GLY A 458 -25.50 -21.68 -7.52
C GLY A 458 -25.58 -23.20 -7.68
N GLN A 459 -24.48 -23.85 -8.07
CA GLN A 459 -24.36 -25.31 -8.13
C GLN A 459 -23.79 -25.93 -6.84
N GLY A 460 -23.49 -25.13 -5.81
CA GLY A 460 -22.73 -25.58 -4.63
C GLY A 460 -21.23 -25.76 -4.89
N GLY A 461 -20.74 -25.30 -6.04
CA GLY A 461 -19.34 -25.37 -6.42
C GLY A 461 -18.47 -24.36 -5.67
N LEU A 462 -17.15 -24.58 -5.75
CA LEU A 462 -16.14 -23.72 -5.15
C LEU A 462 -15.50 -22.81 -6.19
N VAL A 463 -15.29 -21.55 -5.82
CA VAL A 463 -14.63 -20.55 -6.66
C VAL A 463 -13.12 -20.66 -6.48
N TYR A 464 -12.43 -21.10 -7.52
CA TYR A 464 -10.97 -21.17 -7.60
C TYR A 464 -10.45 -20.10 -8.56
N LEU A 465 -9.56 -19.23 -8.11
CA LEU A 465 -8.94 -18.22 -8.98
C LEU A 465 -7.58 -18.74 -9.51
N PRO A 466 -7.49 -19.09 -10.81
CA PRO A 466 -6.26 -19.59 -11.42
C PRO A 466 -5.27 -18.46 -11.74
N HIS A 467 -3.98 -18.83 -11.77
CA HIS A 467 -2.80 -18.06 -12.19
C HIS A 467 -2.89 -16.52 -12.00
N PRO A 468 -3.24 -16.04 -10.78
CA PRO A 468 -3.41 -14.63 -10.55
C PRO A 468 -2.09 -13.88 -10.77
N PHE A 469 -2.18 -12.69 -11.35
CA PHE A 469 -1.05 -11.83 -11.73
C PHE A 469 -0.25 -12.24 -12.97
N ASP A 470 -0.58 -13.34 -13.66
CA ASP A 470 0.01 -13.62 -14.97
C ASP A 470 -0.54 -12.70 -16.06
N ARG A 471 0.24 -11.68 -16.42
CA ARG A 471 -0.13 -10.70 -17.45
C ARG A 471 -0.09 -11.26 -18.87
N MET A 472 0.36 -12.49 -19.08
CA MET A 472 0.27 -13.17 -20.37
C MET A 472 -1.07 -13.89 -20.57
N HIS A 473 -1.82 -14.13 -19.49
CA HIS A 473 -3.15 -14.71 -19.50
C HIS A 473 -4.21 -13.68 -19.08
N ALA A 474 -5.48 -14.06 -19.19
CA ALA A 474 -6.59 -13.19 -18.82
C ALA A 474 -6.76 -13.25 -17.29
N VAL A 475 -6.31 -12.21 -16.59
CA VAL A 475 -6.43 -12.11 -15.12
C VAL A 475 -7.30 -10.92 -14.70
N PRO A 476 -8.04 -11.01 -13.58
CA PRO A 476 -8.80 -9.89 -13.05
C PRO A 476 -7.88 -8.72 -12.69
N ASP A 477 -8.34 -7.50 -12.97
CA ASP A 477 -7.65 -6.30 -12.51
C ASP A 477 -7.67 -6.21 -10.98
N ALA A 478 -6.78 -5.38 -10.43
CA ALA A 478 -6.65 -5.26 -8.97
C ALA A 478 -7.96 -4.83 -8.31
N ALA A 479 -8.73 -3.92 -8.91
CA ALA A 479 -9.97 -3.42 -8.29
C ALA A 479 -11.03 -4.53 -8.21
N THR A 480 -11.14 -5.34 -9.26
CA THR A 480 -12.03 -6.51 -9.34
C THR A 480 -11.62 -7.55 -8.31
N LEU A 481 -10.33 -7.86 -8.22
CA LEU A 481 -9.82 -8.81 -7.25
C LEU A 481 -10.13 -8.38 -5.81
N HIS A 482 -9.88 -7.11 -5.46
CA HIS A 482 -10.19 -6.58 -4.12
C HIS A 482 -11.69 -6.62 -3.80
N ARG A 483 -12.56 -6.38 -4.78
CA ARG A 483 -14.02 -6.41 -4.60
C ARG A 483 -14.54 -7.81 -4.27
N HIS A 484 -13.96 -8.84 -4.89
CA HIS A 484 -14.41 -10.23 -4.80
C HIS A 484 -13.54 -11.11 -3.89
N LEU A 485 -12.64 -10.53 -3.08
CA LEU A 485 -11.81 -11.28 -2.12
C LEU A 485 -12.63 -12.20 -1.20
N ALA A 486 -13.82 -11.76 -0.80
CA ALA A 486 -14.70 -12.54 0.06
C ALA A 486 -15.31 -13.75 -0.68
N ASP A 487 -15.45 -13.66 -2.00
CA ASP A 487 -16.16 -14.62 -2.84
C ASP A 487 -15.24 -15.71 -3.42
N ILE A 488 -13.91 -15.58 -3.30
CA ILE A 488 -12.93 -16.55 -3.80
C ILE A 488 -12.65 -17.61 -2.72
N ASP A 489 -12.97 -18.87 -2.96
CA ASP A 489 -12.78 -19.94 -1.98
C ASP A 489 -11.31 -20.41 -1.93
N VAL A 490 -10.69 -20.55 -3.11
CA VAL A 490 -9.30 -20.99 -3.31
C VAL A 490 -8.55 -20.05 -4.26
N PHE A 491 -7.32 -19.71 -3.91
CA PHE A 491 -6.46 -18.80 -4.69
C PHE A 491 -5.18 -19.53 -5.12
N GLU A 492 -4.96 -19.67 -6.42
CA GLU A 492 -3.77 -20.37 -6.95
C GLU A 492 -2.50 -19.58 -6.61
N VAL A 493 -1.60 -20.16 -5.83
CA VAL A 493 -0.30 -19.54 -5.48
C VAL A 493 0.89 -20.23 -6.14
N TYR A 494 0.66 -21.38 -6.78
CA TYR A 494 1.65 -22.05 -7.59
C TYR A 494 1.02 -22.68 -8.82
N ASN A 495 1.38 -22.14 -9.98
CA ASN A 495 1.10 -22.70 -11.28
C ASN A 495 2.43 -23.06 -11.96
N ALA A 496 2.57 -24.32 -12.39
CA ALA A 496 3.82 -24.85 -12.94
C ALA A 496 4.11 -24.39 -14.38
N LYS A 497 3.12 -23.84 -15.09
CA LYS A 497 3.20 -23.40 -16.48
C LYS A 497 3.48 -21.89 -16.62
N LEU A 498 3.68 -21.16 -15.53
CA LEU A 498 4.05 -19.74 -15.62
C LEU A 498 5.48 -19.57 -16.17
N LEU A 499 5.65 -18.64 -17.11
CA LEU A 499 6.97 -18.29 -17.64
C LEU A 499 7.86 -17.60 -16.61
N PHE A 500 7.25 -16.86 -15.68
CA PHE A 500 7.97 -16.07 -14.67
C PHE A 500 7.54 -16.48 -13.26
N ASP A 501 8.42 -17.14 -12.52
CA ASP A 501 8.20 -17.52 -11.11
C ASP A 501 7.84 -16.33 -10.21
N ALA A 502 8.23 -15.11 -10.59
CA ALA A 502 7.86 -13.88 -9.89
C ALA A 502 6.34 -13.69 -9.75
N ASN A 503 5.54 -14.25 -10.66
CA ASN A 503 4.08 -14.22 -10.58
C ASN A 503 3.57 -15.13 -9.44
N ASN A 504 4.10 -16.36 -9.32
CA ASN A 504 3.81 -17.26 -8.20
C ASN A 504 4.20 -16.62 -6.84
N ASP A 505 5.35 -15.94 -6.80
CA ASP A 505 5.77 -15.19 -5.60
C ASP A 505 4.81 -14.04 -5.26
N GLU A 506 4.25 -13.35 -6.25
CA GLU A 506 3.26 -12.29 -6.07
C GLU A 506 1.91 -12.85 -5.59
N ALA A 507 1.47 -13.96 -6.18
CA ALA A 507 0.29 -14.70 -5.77
C ALA A 507 0.37 -15.16 -4.31
N LEU A 508 1.49 -15.78 -3.93
CA LEU A 508 1.74 -16.20 -2.55
C LEU A 508 1.73 -15.02 -1.57
N ARG A 509 2.38 -13.89 -1.92
CA ARG A 509 2.36 -12.67 -1.09
C ARG A 509 0.96 -12.10 -0.95
N PHE A 510 0.15 -12.12 -2.01
CA PHE A 510 -1.22 -11.63 -1.98
C PHE A 510 -2.13 -12.53 -1.13
N ALA A 511 -2.06 -13.85 -1.33
CA ALA A 511 -2.82 -14.81 -0.54
C ALA A 511 -2.49 -14.71 0.96
N ARG A 512 -1.21 -14.58 1.32
CA ARG A 512 -0.78 -14.37 2.72
C ARG A 512 -1.33 -13.08 3.33
N LYS A 513 -1.33 -12.00 2.54
CA LYS A 513 -1.81 -10.68 2.96
C LYS A 513 -3.28 -10.71 3.41
N TYR A 514 -4.15 -11.35 2.62
CA TYR A 514 -5.59 -11.44 2.92
C TYR A 514 -5.99 -12.71 3.65
N ASN A 515 -5.04 -13.59 3.96
CA ASN A 515 -5.25 -14.90 4.58
C ASN A 515 -6.21 -15.78 3.75
N LEU A 516 -5.95 -15.86 2.45
CA LEU A 516 -6.72 -16.68 1.50
C LEU A 516 -6.29 -18.16 1.57
N THR A 517 -7.22 -19.06 1.30
CA THR A 517 -6.92 -20.49 1.13
C THR A 517 -6.11 -20.66 -0.15
N MET A 518 -5.00 -21.37 -0.09
CA MET A 518 -4.05 -21.48 -1.19
C MET A 518 -4.27 -22.78 -1.98
N GLY A 519 -4.26 -22.67 -3.31
CA GLY A 519 -4.28 -23.78 -4.24
C GLY A 519 -3.00 -23.85 -5.07
N ALA A 520 -2.78 -24.99 -5.72
CA ALA A 520 -1.71 -25.17 -6.70
C ALA A 520 -2.14 -26.20 -7.75
N GLY A 521 -1.62 -26.02 -8.97
CA GLY A 521 -1.91 -26.92 -10.08
C GLY A 521 -0.83 -26.88 -11.15
N SER A 522 -0.84 -27.88 -12.02
CA SER A 522 0.12 -27.98 -13.12
C SER A 522 -0.24 -27.10 -14.32
N ASP A 523 -1.52 -26.80 -14.51
CA ASP A 523 -2.06 -26.22 -15.75
C ASP A 523 -1.63 -27.06 -16.98
N ALA A 524 -1.65 -28.39 -16.79
CA ALA A 524 -1.14 -29.34 -17.77
C ALA A 524 -2.02 -29.37 -19.02
N HIS A 525 -1.37 -29.25 -20.18
CA HIS A 525 -1.96 -29.40 -21.52
C HIS A 525 -1.35 -30.58 -22.30
N VAL A 526 -0.39 -31.27 -21.69
CA VAL A 526 0.30 -32.46 -22.20
C VAL A 526 0.56 -33.39 -21.03
N LEU A 527 0.58 -34.70 -21.27
CA LEU A 527 0.78 -35.73 -20.25
C LEU A 527 1.98 -35.42 -19.35
N GLN A 528 3.12 -35.03 -19.92
CA GLN A 528 4.35 -34.76 -19.18
C GLN A 528 4.24 -33.58 -18.19
N GLY A 529 3.22 -32.73 -18.34
CA GLY A 529 2.97 -31.60 -17.43
C GLY A 529 2.21 -32.01 -16.16
N ILE A 530 1.47 -33.11 -16.18
CA ILE A 530 0.64 -33.56 -15.05
C ILE A 530 1.49 -33.74 -13.79
N GLY A 531 0.99 -33.26 -12.65
CA GLY A 531 1.66 -33.41 -11.35
C GLY A 531 2.93 -32.54 -11.17
N THR A 532 3.26 -31.67 -12.13
CA THR A 532 4.41 -30.73 -11.98
C THR A 532 4.14 -29.64 -10.94
N GLY A 533 2.87 -29.30 -10.71
CA GLY A 533 2.38 -28.55 -9.56
C GLY A 533 1.26 -29.30 -8.88
N ALA A 534 1.42 -29.61 -7.60
CA ALA A 534 0.46 -30.39 -6.85
C ALA A 534 0.42 -29.97 -5.37
N LEU A 535 -0.51 -30.54 -4.65
CA LEU A 535 -0.74 -30.36 -3.22
C LEU A 535 -0.68 -31.71 -2.53
N ARG A 536 0.06 -31.80 -1.44
CA ARG A 536 -0.08 -32.90 -0.50
C ARG A 536 -1.08 -32.48 0.56
N MET A 537 -2.18 -33.20 0.67
CA MET A 537 -3.30 -32.85 1.54
C MET A 537 -3.97 -34.12 2.10
N ARG A 538 -4.84 -33.99 3.09
CA ARG A 538 -5.65 -35.11 3.60
C ARG A 538 -6.68 -35.53 2.55
N ALA A 539 -6.96 -36.82 2.45
CA ALA A 539 -8.08 -37.34 1.69
C ALA A 539 -9.38 -36.67 2.16
N PHE A 540 -10.30 -36.45 1.24
CA PHE A 540 -11.50 -35.65 1.46
C PHE A 540 -12.68 -36.22 0.68
N GLU A 541 -13.88 -35.99 1.20
CA GLU A 541 -15.14 -36.30 0.54
C GLU A 541 -15.93 -34.99 0.33
N GLY A 542 -16.09 -34.61 -0.94
CA GLY A 542 -16.85 -33.43 -1.32
C GLY A 542 -16.16 -32.07 -1.05
N PRO A 543 -16.86 -30.96 -1.33
CA PRO A 543 -16.27 -29.62 -1.33
C PRO A 543 -15.90 -29.09 0.07
N GLU A 544 -16.66 -29.47 1.11
CA GLU A 544 -16.41 -28.97 2.47
C GLU A 544 -15.13 -29.56 3.07
N GLU A 545 -14.96 -30.88 3.02
CA GLU A 545 -13.74 -31.55 3.48
C GLU A 545 -12.53 -31.14 2.63
N PHE A 546 -12.72 -30.92 1.32
CA PHE A 546 -11.68 -30.39 0.44
C PHE A 546 -11.12 -29.05 0.94
N LEU A 547 -12.00 -28.09 1.25
CA LEU A 547 -11.59 -26.79 1.81
C LEU A 547 -10.99 -26.90 3.22
N MET A 548 -11.35 -27.93 4.00
CA MET A 548 -10.73 -28.21 5.29
C MET A 548 -9.31 -28.73 5.10
N SER A 549 -9.13 -29.68 4.19
CA SER A 549 -7.85 -30.30 3.87
C SER A 549 -6.84 -29.32 3.25
N LEU A 550 -7.29 -28.40 2.39
CA LEU A 550 -6.44 -27.34 1.81
C LEU A 550 -5.80 -26.42 2.86
N ARG A 551 -6.35 -26.32 4.07
CA ARG A 551 -5.84 -25.39 5.11
C ARG A 551 -4.46 -25.78 5.61
N SER A 552 -4.13 -27.06 5.56
CA SER A 552 -2.85 -27.63 6.00
C SER A 552 -2.06 -28.24 4.84
N ALA A 553 -2.51 -28.05 3.59
CA ALA A 553 -1.89 -28.63 2.43
C ALA A 553 -0.47 -28.08 2.18
N GLU A 554 0.42 -28.96 1.77
CA GLU A 554 1.79 -28.63 1.38
C GLU A 554 1.88 -28.55 -0.15
N ILE A 555 2.41 -27.45 -0.69
CA ILE A 555 2.60 -27.32 -2.13
C ILE A 555 3.83 -28.14 -2.56
N LEU A 556 3.61 -29.10 -3.45
CA LEU A 556 4.66 -29.88 -4.09
C LEU A 556 5.00 -29.26 -5.44
N ARG A 557 6.27 -28.91 -5.61
CA ARG A 557 6.81 -28.35 -6.86
C ARG A 557 7.72 -29.39 -7.52
N ARG A 558 7.33 -29.89 -8.68
CA ARG A 558 8.14 -30.81 -9.51
C ARG A 558 8.44 -30.12 -10.85
N PRO A 559 9.26 -29.05 -10.85
CA PRO A 559 9.42 -28.19 -12.02
C PRO A 559 10.01 -28.97 -13.20
N LYS A 560 9.37 -28.87 -14.36
CA LYS A 560 9.91 -29.29 -15.65
C LYS A 560 10.19 -28.06 -16.50
N SER A 561 11.07 -28.19 -17.50
CA SER A 561 11.39 -27.07 -18.39
C SER A 561 10.13 -26.60 -19.13
N LEU A 562 9.76 -25.32 -18.98
CA LEU A 562 8.62 -24.74 -19.69
C LEU A 562 8.79 -24.87 -21.20
N VAL A 563 10.01 -24.59 -21.71
CA VAL A 563 10.32 -24.72 -23.14
C VAL A 563 10.09 -26.16 -23.61
N PHE A 564 10.43 -27.14 -22.78
CA PHE A 564 10.18 -28.56 -23.07
C PHE A 564 8.67 -28.85 -23.13
N LEU A 565 7.90 -28.45 -22.12
CA LEU A 565 6.45 -28.66 -22.11
C LEU A 565 5.74 -27.95 -23.26
N GLN A 566 6.12 -26.70 -23.56
CA GLN A 566 5.56 -25.91 -24.66
C GLN A 566 5.90 -26.54 -26.03
N SER A 567 7.12 -27.08 -26.19
CA SER A 567 7.53 -27.76 -27.43
C SER A 567 6.70 -29.03 -27.67
N LEU A 568 6.41 -29.79 -26.61
CA LEU A 568 5.55 -30.97 -26.68
C LEU A 568 4.11 -30.59 -27.04
N LYS A 569 3.57 -29.52 -26.45
CA LYS A 569 2.25 -28.97 -26.78
C LYS A 569 2.14 -28.63 -28.27
N TRP A 570 3.15 -27.93 -28.82
CA TRP A 570 3.17 -27.54 -30.23
C TRP A 570 3.28 -28.76 -31.15
N MET A 571 4.11 -29.75 -30.78
CA MET A 571 4.22 -31.00 -31.54
C MET A 571 2.91 -31.79 -31.56
N ALA A 572 2.21 -31.87 -30.43
CA ALA A 572 0.94 -32.59 -30.32
C ALA A 572 -0.16 -31.91 -31.17
N GLN A 573 -0.29 -30.58 -31.09
CA GLN A 573 -1.21 -29.80 -31.93
C GLN A 573 -0.89 -29.90 -33.43
N ALA A 574 0.39 -29.93 -33.80
CA ALA A 574 0.81 -30.11 -35.19
C ALA A 574 0.44 -31.50 -35.72
N LYS A 575 0.56 -32.55 -34.89
CA LYS A 575 0.22 -33.93 -35.25
C LYS A 575 -1.27 -34.12 -35.49
N GLU A 576 -2.13 -33.44 -34.74
CA GLU A 576 -3.58 -33.45 -34.96
C GLU A 576 -4.00 -32.71 -36.22
N ARG A 577 -3.37 -31.57 -36.57
CA ARG A 577 -3.68 -30.84 -37.81
C ARG A 577 -3.29 -31.58 -39.10
N VAL A 578 -2.46 -32.63 -38.98
CA VAL A 578 -1.96 -33.43 -40.10
C VAL A 578 -2.70 -34.76 -40.24
N ARG A 579 -3.53 -35.12 -39.25
CA ARG A 579 -4.51 -36.22 -39.34
C ARG A 579 -5.84 -35.69 -39.88
#